data_AF-A0A328NLX8-F1
#
_entry.id   AF-A0A328NLX8-F1
#
_cell.length_a   1.000
_cell.length_b   1.000
_cell.length_c   1.000
_cell.angle_alpha   90.00
_cell.angle_beta   90.00
_cell.angle_gamma   90.00
#
_symmetry.space_group_name_H-M   'P 1'
#
loop_
_entity.id
_entity.type
_entity.pdbx_description
1 polymer ?
#
loop_
_entity_poly.entity_id
_entity_poly.type
_entity_poly.pdbx_seq_one_letter_code
_entity_poly.pdbx_strand_id
1 'polypeptide(L)'
;MAWLSRISTGSSYFPDVLLPLLVIGIGQGIAIILMTQGGVAGVEPQDAGAASGLVNVAHQLGGSLGIAILTIAYTRASSATDPTAGFHAAFTGGDVFFLVALALAVVVAVAGRRANRLAALAVT
;
A
#
# COMPACT_ATOMS: atom_id res chain seq x y z
N MET A 1 -4.00 -9.23 -0.07
CA MET A 1 -3.53 -10.09 1.04
C MET A 1 -4.38 -11.35 1.21
N ALA A 2 -5.58 -11.40 0.64
CA ALA A 2 -6.51 -12.53 0.63
C ALA A 2 -5.95 -13.89 0.18
N TRP A 3 -4.87 -13.91 -0.60
CA TRP A 3 -4.20 -15.18 -0.92
C TRP A 3 -3.42 -15.69 0.29
N LEU A 4 -2.50 -14.89 0.82
CA LEU A 4 -1.68 -15.25 1.98
C LEU A 4 -2.54 -15.48 3.22
N SER A 5 -3.66 -14.78 3.38
CA SER A 5 -4.57 -14.98 4.52
C SER A 5 -5.21 -16.37 4.59
N ARG A 6 -5.01 -17.25 3.61
CA ARG A 6 -5.53 -18.63 3.58
C ARG A 6 -4.47 -19.69 3.91
N ILE A 7 -3.21 -19.29 4.11
CA ILE A 7 -2.11 -20.20 4.46
C ILE A 7 -2.34 -20.78 5.86
N SER A 8 -2.11 -22.08 6.01
CA SER A 8 -2.17 -22.80 7.28
C SER A 8 -0.91 -23.66 7.49
N THR A 9 -0.84 -24.39 8.60
CA THR A 9 0.31 -25.23 8.95
C THR A 9 0.63 -26.35 7.94
N GLY A 10 -0.33 -26.74 7.10
CA GLY A 10 -0.15 -27.74 6.04
C GLY A 10 0.19 -27.17 4.66
N SER A 11 0.30 -25.85 4.51
CA SER A 11 0.59 -25.21 3.22
C SER A 11 2.03 -25.45 2.78
N SER A 12 2.24 -25.67 1.49
CA SER A 12 3.57 -25.87 0.93
C SER A 12 4.18 -24.53 0.55
N TYR A 13 5.49 -24.37 0.73
CA TYR A 13 6.19 -23.13 0.34
C TYR A 13 5.92 -22.78 -1.14
N PHE A 14 5.99 -23.79 -2.01
CA PHE A 14 5.50 -23.70 -3.38
C PHE A 14 4.29 -24.62 -3.54
N PRO A 15 3.16 -24.14 -4.07
CA PRO A 15 2.93 -22.81 -4.66
C PRO A 15 2.39 -21.75 -3.68
N ASP A 16 2.00 -22.13 -2.47
CA ASP A 16 1.09 -21.34 -1.63
C ASP A 16 1.71 -20.05 -1.07
N VAL A 17 3.03 -20.00 -0.92
CA VAL A 17 3.76 -18.84 -0.38
C VAL A 17 4.54 -18.11 -1.47
N LEU A 18 5.29 -18.84 -2.30
CA LEU A 18 6.18 -18.23 -3.29
C LEU A 18 5.42 -17.41 -4.33
N LEU A 19 4.33 -17.96 -4.89
CA LEU A 19 3.57 -17.27 -5.94
C LEU A 19 2.95 -15.95 -5.46
N PRO A 20 2.23 -15.88 -4.32
CA PRO A 20 1.69 -14.61 -3.83
C PRO A 20 2.80 -13.60 -3.50
N LEU A 21 3.95 -14.03 -2.97
CA LEU A 21 5.08 -13.13 -2.73
C LEU A 21 5.65 -12.55 -4.02
N LEU A 22 5.75 -13.35 -5.10
CA LEU A 22 6.17 -12.84 -6.41
C LEU A 22 5.19 -11.81 -6.96
N VAL A 23 3.88 -12.06 -6.87
CA VAL A 23 2.85 -11.11 -7.30
C VAL A 23 2.95 -9.80 -6.51
N ILE A 24 3.13 -9.87 -5.18
CA ILE A 24 3.32 -8.70 -4.33
C ILE A 24 4.59 -7.94 -4.73
N GLY A 25 5.72 -8.63 -4.91
CA GLY A 25 6.99 -8.00 -5.26
C GLY A 25 6.95 -7.28 -6.62
N ILE A 26 6.36 -7.91 -7.64
CA ILE A 26 6.18 -7.30 -8.96
C ILE A 26 5.26 -6.08 -8.87
N GLY A 27 4.12 -6.21 -8.18
CA GLY A 27 3.18 -5.11 -7.99
C GLY A 27 3.81 -3.93 -7.26
N GLN A 28 4.58 -4.20 -6.20
CA GLN A 28 5.28 -3.18 -5.42
C GLN A 28 6.34 -2.45 -6.26
N GLY A 29 7.14 -3.17 -7.05
CA GLY A 29 8.16 -2.56 -7.92
C GLY A 29 7.55 -1.59 -8.94
N ILE A 30 6.47 -2.00 -9.60
CA ILE A 30 5.75 -1.15 -10.56
C ILE A 30 5.15 0.07 -9.85
N ALA A 31 4.48 -0.14 -8.71
CA ALA A 31 3.82 0.93 -7.97
C ALA A 31 4.80 2.02 -7.50
N ILE A 32 5.94 1.62 -6.92
CA ILE A 32 6.96 2.57 -6.42
C ILE A 32 7.44 3.49 -7.54
N ILE A 33 7.73 2.94 -8.73
CA ILE A 33 8.21 3.73 -9.86
C ILE A 33 7.15 4.74 -10.31
N LEU A 34 5.92 4.28 -10.54
CA LEU A 34 4.83 5.13 -11.03
C LEU A 34 4.46 6.24 -10.03
N MET A 35 4.41 5.90 -8.74
CA MET A 35 4.10 6.86 -7.68
C MET A 35 5.21 7.91 -7.51
N THR A 36 6.48 7.48 -7.58
CA THR A 36 7.62 8.41 -7.46
C THR A 36 7.63 9.41 -8.61
N GLN A 37 7.47 8.93 -9.85
CA GLN A 37 7.41 9.79 -11.03
C GLN A 37 6.21 10.75 -10.97
N GLY A 38 5.04 10.26 -10.55
CA GLY A 38 3.86 11.10 -10.36
C GLY A 38 4.04 12.15 -9.25
N GLY A 39 4.73 11.81 -8.17
CA GLY A 39 4.94 12.69 -7.02
C GLY A 39 5.88 13.86 -7.27
N VAL A 40 6.74 13.77 -8.28
CA VAL A 40 7.66 14.85 -8.69
C VAL A 40 7.27 15.50 -10.03
N ALA A 41 6.16 15.06 -10.63
CA ALA A 41 5.71 15.58 -11.92
C ALA A 41 5.33 17.07 -11.83
N GLY A 42 5.83 17.89 -12.75
CA GLY A 42 5.54 19.33 -12.81
C GLY A 42 6.27 20.18 -11.77
N VAL A 43 7.19 19.60 -10.99
CA VAL A 43 8.07 20.33 -10.07
C VAL A 43 9.18 21.01 -10.85
N GLU A 44 9.52 22.25 -10.51
CA GLU A 44 10.63 22.96 -11.12
C GLU A 44 11.98 22.26 -10.83
N PRO A 45 12.96 22.28 -11.75
CA PRO A 45 14.22 21.55 -11.56
C PRO A 45 14.96 21.90 -10.27
N GLN A 46 14.82 23.13 -9.78
CA GLN A 46 15.43 23.62 -8.54
C GLN A 46 14.83 22.97 -7.27
N ASP A 47 13.57 22.52 -7.33
CA ASP A 47 12.85 21.93 -6.22
C ASP A 47 12.79 20.38 -6.28
N ALA A 48 13.33 19.78 -7.35
CA ALA A 48 13.25 18.33 -7.58
C ALA A 48 13.83 17.50 -6.40
N GLY A 49 14.90 18.00 -5.76
CA GLY A 49 15.49 17.36 -4.58
C GLY A 49 14.54 17.37 -3.37
N ALA A 50 13.87 18.50 -3.12
CA ALA A 50 12.90 18.63 -2.04
C ALA A 50 11.66 17.76 -2.28
N ALA A 51 11.14 17.74 -3.51
CA ALA A 51 10.01 16.89 -3.89
C ALA A 51 10.32 15.40 -3.74
N SER A 52 11.49 14.95 -4.22
CA SER A 52 11.95 13.57 -4.05
C SER A 52 12.12 13.20 -2.57
N GLY A 53 12.67 14.11 -1.76
CA GLY A 53 12.76 13.93 -0.31
C GLY A 53 11.39 13.74 0.34
N LEU A 54 10.39 14.53 -0.05
CA LEU A 54 9.02 14.42 0.46
C LEU A 54 8.37 13.08 0.07
N VAL A 55 8.56 12.64 -1.18
CA VAL A 55 8.10 11.32 -1.65
C VAL A 55 8.73 10.20 -0.81
N ASN A 56 10.03 10.29 -0.53
CA ASN A 56 10.72 9.29 0.28
C ASN A 56 10.22 9.27 1.73
N VAL A 57 9.96 10.43 2.33
CA VAL A 57 9.34 10.51 3.67
C VAL A 57 7.93 9.90 3.65
N ALA A 58 7.13 10.19 2.62
CA ALA A 58 5.80 9.60 2.46
C ALA A 58 5.86 8.07 2.37
N HIS A 59 6.82 7.51 1.63
CA HIS A 59 7.05 6.06 1.58
C HIS A 59 7.40 5.47 2.95
N GLN A 60 8.32 6.10 3.68
CA GLN A 60 8.73 5.61 5.01
C GLN A 60 7.59 5.69 6.03
N LEU A 61 6.82 6.79 6.02
CA LEU A 61 5.64 6.94 6.88
C LEU A 61 4.56 5.90 6.52
N GLY A 62 4.29 5.70 5.23
CA GLY A 62 3.35 4.68 4.77
C GLY A 62 3.78 3.26 5.18
N GLY A 63 5.06 2.93 4.99
CA GLY A 63 5.61 1.62 5.35
C GLY A 63 5.55 1.34 6.85
N SER A 64 5.98 2.30 7.67
CA SER A 64 5.94 2.18 9.13
C SER A 64 4.51 2.07 9.68
N LEU A 65 3.58 2.89 9.16
CA LEU A 65 2.17 2.82 9.55
C LEU A 65 1.54 1.47 9.16
N GLY A 66 1.81 1.00 7.95
CA GLY A 66 1.33 -0.30 7.48
C GLY A 66 1.80 -1.44 8.37
N ILE A 67 3.09 -1.49 8.70
CA ILE A 67 3.65 -2.50 9.61
C ILE A 67 2.99 -2.39 11.00
N ALA A 68 2.85 -1.19 11.55
CA ALA A 68 2.23 -0.99 12.86
C ALA A 68 0.81 -1.57 12.92
N ILE A 69 -0.03 -1.30 11.91
CA ILE A 69 -1.39 -1.83 11.82
C ILE A 69 -1.39 -3.36 11.76
N LEU A 70 -0.51 -3.95 10.94
CA LEU A 70 -0.38 -5.41 10.82
C LEU A 70 0.07 -6.05 12.13
N THR A 71 1.03 -5.43 12.84
CA THR A 71 1.49 -5.90 14.15
C THR A 71 0.37 -5.84 15.19
N ILE A 72 -0.43 -4.77 15.20
CA ILE A 72 -1.58 -4.67 16.11
C ILE A 72 -2.59 -5.78 15.79
N ALA A 73 -2.94 -5.99 14.52
CA ALA A 73 -3.86 -7.05 14.12
C ALA A 73 -3.34 -8.45 14.52
N TYR A 74 -2.05 -8.71 14.29
CA TYR A 74 -1.39 -9.96 14.68
C TYR A 74 -1.44 -10.18 16.20
N THR A 75 -0.99 -9.19 16.97
CA THR A 75 -0.85 -9.32 18.44
C THR A 75 -2.19 -9.46 19.14
N ARG A 76 -3.25 -8.83 18.60
CA ARG A 76 -4.62 -8.92 19.14
C ARG A 76 -5.27 -10.28 18.94
N ALA A 77 -4.94 -10.98 17.86
CA ALA A 77 -5.53 -12.27 17.51
C ALA A 77 -4.63 -13.48 17.80
N SER A 78 -3.36 -13.24 18.13
CA SER A 78 -2.42 -14.29 18.52
C SER A 78 -2.95 -15.10 19.70
N SER A 79 -2.92 -16.43 19.57
CA SER A 79 -3.37 -17.38 20.58
C SER A 79 -2.32 -18.46 20.82
N ALA A 80 -2.21 -18.94 22.05
CA ALA A 80 -1.33 -20.07 22.38
C ALA A 80 -1.84 -21.42 21.83
N THR A 81 -3.15 -21.53 21.57
CA THR A 81 -3.79 -22.76 21.09
C THR A 81 -3.93 -22.82 19.58
N ASP A 82 -3.83 -21.68 18.89
CA ASP A 82 -3.85 -21.57 17.44
C ASP A 82 -2.69 -20.68 16.96
N PRO A 83 -1.58 -21.30 16.52
CA PRO A 83 -0.41 -20.59 16.01
C PRO A 83 -0.68 -19.74 14.76
N THR A 84 -1.79 -19.98 14.05
CA THR A 84 -2.12 -19.31 12.77
C THR A 84 -3.06 -18.13 12.92
N ALA A 85 -3.79 -18.04 14.05
CA ALA A 85 -4.81 -17.01 14.28
C ALA A 85 -4.28 -15.57 14.07
N GLY A 86 -3.12 -15.26 14.66
CA GLY A 86 -2.48 -13.94 14.49
C GLY A 86 -2.09 -13.65 13.04
N PHE A 87 -1.58 -14.66 12.34
CA PHE A 87 -1.21 -14.54 10.92
C PHE A 87 -2.44 -14.25 10.05
N HIS A 88 -3.51 -15.03 10.21
CA HIS A 88 -4.77 -14.80 9.50
C HIS A 88 -5.33 -13.39 9.76
N ALA A 89 -5.34 -12.95 11.01
CA ALA A 89 -5.81 -11.61 11.38
C ALA A 89 -4.97 -10.49 10.76
N ALA A 90 -3.64 -10.64 10.72
CA ALA A 90 -2.75 -9.66 10.11
C ALA A 90 -3.04 -9.51 8.60
N PHE A 91 -3.14 -10.62 7.86
CA PHE A 91 -3.36 -10.56 6.42
C PHE A 91 -4.78 -10.14 6.03
N THR A 92 -5.80 -10.54 6.81
CA THR A 92 -7.19 -10.05 6.60
C THR A 92 -7.32 -8.57 6.96
N GLY A 93 -6.70 -8.12 8.05
CA GLY A 93 -6.58 -6.70 8.38
C GLY A 93 -5.84 -5.92 7.29
N GLY A 94 -4.82 -6.52 6.69
CA GLY A 94 -4.12 -6.01 5.53
C GLY A 94 -5.04 -5.80 4.32
N ASP A 95 -5.96 -6.72 4.03
CA ASP A 95 -6.95 -6.53 2.95
C ASP A 95 -7.82 -5.29 3.18
N VAL A 96 -8.32 -5.10 4.40
CA VAL A 96 -9.10 -3.91 4.77
C VAL A 96 -8.26 -2.65 4.62
N PHE A 97 -7.02 -2.67 5.10
CA PHE A 97 -6.10 -1.54 4.98
C PHE A 97 -5.84 -1.17 3.52
N PHE A 98 -5.56 -2.14 2.65
CA PHE A 98 -5.36 -1.87 1.21
C PHE A 98 -6.61 -1.36 0.52
N LEU A 99 -7.81 -1.85 0.88
CA LEU A 99 -9.07 -1.34 0.32
C LEU A 99 -9.32 0.12 0.73
N VAL A 100 -9.08 0.46 2.01
CA VAL A 100 -9.19 1.84 2.49
C VAL A 100 -8.16 2.73 1.80
N ALA A 101 -6.91 2.29 1.70
CA ALA A 101 -5.85 3.03 1.00
C ALA A 101 -6.19 3.25 -0.48
N LEU A 102 -6.72 2.24 -1.17
CA LEU A 102 -7.17 2.34 -2.55
C LEU A 102 -8.34 3.31 -2.70
N ALA A 103 -9.34 3.23 -1.81
CA ALA A 103 -10.48 4.15 -1.82
C ALA A 103 -10.03 5.61 -1.62
N LEU A 104 -9.14 5.86 -0.65
CA LEU A 104 -8.57 7.18 -0.41
C LEU A 104 -7.77 7.67 -1.62
N ALA A 105 -6.92 6.83 -2.21
CA ALA A 105 -6.15 7.17 -3.40
C ALA A 105 -7.06 7.54 -4.59
N VAL A 106 -8.13 6.78 -4.82
CA VAL A 106 -9.12 7.06 -5.88
C VAL A 106 -9.84 8.38 -5.60
N VAL A 107 -10.28 8.63 -4.37
CA VAL A 107 -10.94 9.88 -3.98
C VAL A 107 -10.04 11.08 -4.23
N VAL A 108 -8.78 11.03 -3.78
CA VAL A 108 -7.79 12.10 -3.99
C VAL A 108 -7.52 12.31 -5.48
N ALA A 109 -7.33 11.23 -6.24
CA ALA A 109 -7.06 11.31 -7.67
C ALA A 109 -8.26 11.85 -8.48
N VAL A 110 -9.50 11.55 -8.07
CA VAL A 110 -10.71 12.09 -8.72
C VAL A 110 -10.93 13.54 -8.33
N ALA A 111 -10.76 13.90 -7.06
CA ALA A 111 -10.88 15.27 -6.57
C ALA A 111 -9.87 16.19 -7.26
N GLY A 112 -8.60 15.78 -7.36
CA GLY A 112 -7.56 16.53 -8.07
C GLY A 112 -7.88 16.74 -9.55
N ARG A 113 -8.33 15.69 -10.24
CA ARG A 113 -8.77 15.80 -11.65
C ARG A 113 -9.94 16.76 -11.84
N ARG A 114 -10.90 16.76 -10.91
CA ARG A 114 -12.04 17.70 -10.93
C ARG A 114 -11.58 19.14 -10.72
N ALA A 115 -10.71 19.39 -9.74
CA ALA A 115 -10.18 20.72 -9.46
C ALA A 115 -9.45 21.30 -10.67
N ASN A 116 -8.56 20.51 -11.30
CA ASN A 116 -7.82 20.93 -12.49
C ASN A 116 -8.75 21.24 -13.68
N ARG A 117 -9.82 20.45 -13.87
CA ARG A 117 -10.80 20.66 -14.94
C ARG A 117 -11.61 21.94 -14.74
N LEU A 118 -11.99 22.24 -13.49
CA LEU A 118 -12.72 23.47 -13.16
C LEU A 118 -11.84 24.72 -13.36
N ALA A 119 -10.57 24.65 -12.95
CA ALA A 119 -9.63 25.74 -13.18
C ALA A 119 -9.44 26.04 -14.68
N ALA A 120 -9.36 25.01 -15.53
CA ALA A 120 -9.22 25.18 -16.98
C ALA A 120 -10.44 25.87 -17.63
N LEU A 121 -11.65 25.58 -17.16
CA LEU A 121 -12.89 26.18 -17.68
C LEU A 121 -13.11 27.63 -17.21
N ALA A 122 -12.49 28.04 -16.09
CA ALA A 122 -12.59 29.41 -15.59
C ALA A 122 -11.69 30.41 -16.34
N VAL A 123 -10.75 29.91 -17.16
CA VAL A 123 -9.77 30.72 -17.91
C VAL A 123 -10.20 30.91 -19.37
N THR A 124 -11.22 30.19 -19.85
CA THR A 124 -11.80 30.30 -21.20
C THR A 124 -13.05 31.17 -21.19
#